data_AF-U1YCB0-F1
#
_entry.id   AF-U1YCB0-F1
#
_cell.length_a   1.000
_cell.length_b   1.000
_cell.length_c   1.000
_cell.angle_alpha   90.00
_cell.angle_beta   90.00
_cell.angle_gamma   90.00
#
_symmetry.space_group_name_H-M   'P 1'
#
loop_
_entity.id
_entity.type
_entity.pdbx_description
1 polymer ?
#
loop_
_entity_poly.entity_id
_entity_poly.type
_entity_poly.pdbx_seq_one_letter_code
_entity_poly.pdbx_strand_id
1 'polypeptide(L)' 'MRRHYSLHFKHEVIRKALEIKDYSLVARKYRISSLTIYRWLREYKEGKYKAQ' A
#
# COMPACT_ATOMS: atom_id res chain seq x y z
N MET A 1 2.70 5.46 18.55
CA MET A 1 2.43 6.47 17.49
C MET A 1 1.88 5.78 16.25
N ARG A 2 0.70 6.19 15.74
CA ARG A 2 0.22 5.74 14.43
C ARG A 2 1.00 6.49 13.35
N ARG A 3 1.65 5.78 12.43
CA ARG A 3 2.27 6.41 11.26
C ARG A 3 1.15 6.87 10.32
N HIS A 4 1.12 8.17 10.04
CA HIS A 4 0.23 8.75 9.03
C HIS A 4 0.93 8.72 7.69
N TYR A 5 0.28 8.12 6.69
CA TYR A 5 0.76 8.08 5.31
C TYR A 5 -0.22 8.85 4.43
N SER A 6 0.29 9.70 3.55
CA SER A 6 -0.53 10.43 2.59
C SER A 6 -1.20 9.47 1.60
N LEU A 7 -2.33 9.89 1.04
CA LEU A 7 -3.05 9.10 0.04
C LEU A 7 -2.18 8.80 -1.19
N HIS A 8 -1.43 9.81 -1.66
CA HIS A 8 -0.48 9.67 -2.75
C HIS A 8 0.55 8.57 -2.48
N PHE A 9 1.15 8.58 -1.28
CA PHE A 9 2.12 7.56 -0.90
C PHE A 9 1.51 6.15 -0.87
N LYS A 10 0.30 6.00 -0.34
CA LYS A 10 -0.41 4.72 -0.35
C LYS A 10 -0.63 4.21 -1.78
N HIS A 11 -1.07 5.09 -2.69
CA HIS A 11 -1.28 4.73 -4.09
C HIS A 11 0.01 4.29 -4.78
N GLU A 12 1.12 5.01 -4.55
CA GLU A 12 2.42 4.63 -5.11
C GLU A 12 2.85 3.24 -4.63
N VAL A 13 2.74 2.99 -3.33
CA VAL A 13 3.07 1.69 -2.71
C VAL A 13 2.18 0.58 -3.26
N ILE A 14 0.86 0.79 -3.33
CA ILE A 14 -0.10 -0.18 -3.88
C ILE A 14 0.25 -0.48 -5.35
N ARG A 15 0.50 0.54 -6.17
CA ARG A 15 0.85 0.38 -7.59
C ARG A 15 2.10 -0.47 -7.74
N LYS A 16 3.15 -0.19 -6.96
CA LYS A 16 4.39 -0.94 -7.03
C LYS A 16 4.26 -2.36 -6.50
N ALA A 17 3.45 -2.56 -5.46
CA ALA A 17 3.08 -3.88 -4.96
C ALA A 17 2.38 -4.73 -6.03
N LEU A 18 1.43 -4.15 -6.78
CA LEU A 18 0.73 -4.83 -7.86
C LEU A 18 1.62 -5.15 -9.07
N GLU A 19 2.57 -4.27 -9.39
CA GLU A 19 3.53 -4.44 -10.49
C GLU A 19 4.55 -5.56 -10.19
N ILE A 20 5.19 -5.52 -9.01
CA ILE A 20 6.24 -6.47 -8.64
C ILE A 20 5.66 -7.82 -8.20
N LYS A 21 4.47 -7.84 -7.60
CA LYS A 21 3.85 -9.00 -6.94
C LYS A 21 4.68 -9.61 -5.80
N ASP A 22 5.73 -8.92 -5.33
CA ASP A 22 6.49 -9.23 -4.11
C ASP A 22 6.31 -8.11 -3.08
N TYR A 23 5.41 -8.34 -2.13
CA TYR A 23 5.05 -7.35 -1.10
C TYR A 23 6.12 -7.21 -0.03
N SER A 24 6.95 -8.24 0.20
CA SER A 24 8.04 -8.21 1.18
C SER A 24 9.17 -7.31 0.69
N LEU A 25 9.50 -7.40 -0.61
CA LEU A 25 10.46 -6.52 -1.24
C LEU A 25 10.01 -5.06 -1.20
N VAL A 26 8.74 -4.80 -1.53
CA VAL A 26 8.16 -3.45 -1.48
C VAL A 26 8.13 -2.91 -0.06
N ALA A 27 7.73 -3.73 0.93
CA ALA A 27 7.76 -3.36 2.35
C ALA A 27 9.16 -2.91 2.80
N ARG A 28 10.20 -3.65 2.41
CA ARG A 28 11.60 -3.29 2.70
C ARG A 28 12.01 -1.99 2.02
N LYS A 29 11.67 -1.81 0.74
CA LYS A 29 11.99 -0.61 -0.05
C LYS A 29 11.39 0.66 0.56
N TYR A 30 10.13 0.59 0.97
CA TYR A 30 9.39 1.73 1.52
C TYR A 30 9.46 1.83 3.06
N ARG A 31 10.20 0.92 3.72
CA ARG A 31 10.35 0.83 5.20
C ARG A 31 9.02 0.79 5.94
N ILE A 32 8.05 0.07 5.38
CA ILE A 32 6.72 -0.16 5.95
C ILE A 32 6.50 -1.65 6.21
N SER A 33 5.53 -1.99 7.04
CA SER A 33 5.18 -3.39 7.28
C SER A 33 4.45 -3.98 6.06
N SER A 34 4.77 -5.21 5.69
CA SER A 34 4.03 -5.97 4.68
C SER A 34 2.53 -6.07 5.03
N LEU A 35 2.18 -6.18 6.31
CA LEU A 35 0.79 -6.15 6.80
C LEU A 35 0.07 -4.85 6.43
N THR A 36 0.78 -3.72 6.44
CA THR A 36 0.22 -2.43 6.02
C THR A 36 -0.08 -2.43 4.53
N ILE A 37 0.79 -3.01 3.71
CA ILE A 37 0.57 -3.17 2.27
C ILE A 37 -0.63 -4.08 2.00
N TYR A 38 -0.73 -5.23 2.66
CA TYR A 38 -1.89 -6.14 2.55
C TYR A 38 -3.21 -5.43 2.87
N ARG A 39 -3.22 -4.65 3.97
CA ARG A 39 -4.40 -3.88 4.36
C ARG A 39 -4.77 -2.84 3.30
N TRP A 40 -3.80 -2.08 2.78
CA TRP A 40 -4.04 -1.09 1.74
C TRP A 40 -4.51 -1.72 0.42
N LEU A 41 -3.96 -2.87 0.05
CA LEU A 41 -4.41 -3.64 -1.11
C LEU A 41 -5.87 -4.09 -0.97
N ARG A 42 -6.26 -4.57 0.22
CA ARG A 42 -7.65 -4.93 0.52
C ARG A 42 -8.56 -3.70 0.42
N GLU A 43 -8.21 -2.61 1.11
CA GLU A 43 -8.97 -1.35 1.08
C GLU A 43 -9.09 -0.81 -0.36
N TYR A 44 -8.04 -0.95 -1.18
CA TYR A 44 -8.05 -0.57 -2.59
C TYR A 44 -9.02 -1.41 -3.43
N LYS A 45 -9.03 -2.74 -3.23
CA LYS A 45 -9.97 -3.65 -3.91
C LYS A 45 -11.42 -3.41 -3.50
N GLU A 46 -11.64 -3.05 -2.25
CA GLU A 46 -12.96 -2.68 -1.71
C GLU A 46 -13.44 -1.31 -2.20
N GLY A 47 -12.65 -0.60 -3.02
CA GLY A 47 -13.05 0.66 -3.62
C GLY A 47 -12.90 1.88 -2.71
N LYS A 48 -12.34 1.75 -1.49
CA LYS A 48 -12.09 2.90 -0.58
C LYS A 48 -11.18 3.97 -1.17
N TYR A 49 -10.38 3.59 -2.16
CA TYR A 49 -9.44 4.46 -2.86
C TYR A 49 -9.83 4.72 -4.32
N LYS A 50 -10.99 4.22 -4.78
CA LYS A 50 -11.59 4.69 -6.02
C LYS A 50 -12.20 6.05 -5.73
N ALA A 51 -11.80 7.05 -6.51
CA ALA A 51 -12.45 8.34 -6.52
C ALA A 51 -13.95 8.12 -6.76
N GLN A 52 -14.74 8.81 -5.93
CA GLN A 52 -16.17 9.00 -6.11
C GLN A 52 -16.44 9.75 -7.42
#